data_AF-A0A944J1X4-F1
#
_entry.id   AF-A0A944J1X4-F1
#
_cell.length_a   1.000
_cell.length_b   1.000
_cell.length_c   1.000
_cell.angle_alpha   90.00
_cell.angle_beta   90.00
_cell.angle_gamma   90.00
#
_symmetry.space_group_name_H-M   'P 1'
#
loop_
_entity.id
_entity.type
_entity.pdbx_description
1 polymer ?
#
loop_
_entity_poly.entity_id
_entity_poly.type
_entity_poly.pdbx_seq_one_letter_code
_entity_poly.pdbx_strand_id
1 'polypeptide(L)'
;MSYFPTPANRSAHPLRLALRSAALMRSIARAAGEGAHRLLVVVVTLDGVDEVECTITGPVLEEETPGEAVVKTAALLAQTATGGLAMVVLRTTGLDDPVSVMSWAVSDLTARPATAEQSRIAHCISEDRDDTDPAPGITFVDAPALI
;
A
#
# COMPACT_ATOMS: atom_id res chain seq x y z
N MET A 1 3.26 -40.46 20.26
CA MET A 1 4.14 -39.80 19.27
C MET A 1 3.29 -38.77 18.54
N SER A 2 3.43 -37.50 18.90
CA SER A 2 2.67 -36.41 18.29
C SER A 2 3.34 -36.01 16.99
N TYR A 3 2.62 -36.18 15.87
CA TYR A 3 3.08 -35.80 14.55
C TYR A 3 3.00 -34.27 14.44
N PHE A 4 4.11 -33.57 14.66
CA PHE A 4 4.21 -32.17 14.26
C PHE A 4 4.25 -32.15 12.73
N PRO A 5 3.26 -31.55 12.03
CA PRO A 5 3.41 -31.32 10.61
C PRO A 5 4.56 -30.32 10.45
N THR A 6 5.68 -30.82 9.94
CA THR A 6 6.76 -29.98 9.42
C THR A 6 6.14 -28.99 8.44
N PRO A 7 6.43 -27.67 8.51
CA PRO A 7 5.90 -26.72 7.56
C PRO A 7 6.52 -27.02 6.19
N ALA A 8 5.84 -27.86 5.42
CA ALA A 8 6.20 -28.12 4.05
C ALA A 8 6.04 -26.81 3.26
N ASN A 9 7.16 -26.33 2.73
CA ASN A 9 7.21 -25.61 1.47
C ASN A 9 6.65 -24.16 1.44
N ARG A 10 7.09 -23.31 2.38
CA ARG A 10 6.94 -21.84 2.26
C ARG A 10 8.11 -21.17 1.52
N SER A 11 8.75 -21.85 0.57
CA SER A 11 9.54 -21.12 -0.43
C SER A 11 8.56 -20.46 -1.38
N ALA A 12 8.10 -19.26 -1.02
CA ALA A 12 7.33 -18.44 -1.93
C ALA A 12 8.20 -18.21 -3.17
N HIS A 13 7.86 -18.89 -4.27
CA HIS A 13 8.65 -18.85 -5.50
C HIS A 13 8.86 -17.37 -5.89
N PRO A 14 10.09 -16.86 -6.06
CA PRO A 14 10.36 -15.42 -6.20
C PRO A 14 9.51 -14.77 -7.30
N LEU A 15 9.35 -15.47 -8.44
CA LEU A 15 8.45 -15.05 -9.51
C LEU A 15 6.99 -14.88 -9.06
N ARG A 16 6.44 -15.79 -8.25
CA ARG A 16 5.07 -15.68 -7.74
C ARG A 16 4.90 -14.49 -6.80
N LEU A 17 5.89 -14.22 -5.95
CA LEU A 17 5.88 -13.04 -5.09
C LEU A 17 5.89 -11.76 -5.93
N ALA A 18 6.80 -11.67 -6.90
CA ALA A 18 6.88 -10.53 -7.80
C ALA A 18 5.55 -10.29 -8.54
N LEU A 19 4.93 -11.35 -9.05
CA LEU A 19 3.63 -11.27 -9.73
C LEU A 19 2.50 -10.82 -8.80
N ARG A 20 2.44 -11.33 -7.56
CA ARG A 20 1.42 -10.95 -6.57
C ARG A 20 1.60 -9.50 -6.11
N SER A 21 2.83 -9.06 -5.84
CA SER A 21 3.13 -7.67 -5.48
C SER A 21 2.77 -6.71 -6.62
N ALA A 22 3.12 -7.06 -7.86
CA ALA A 22 2.76 -6.27 -9.03
C ALA A 22 1.24 -6.21 -9.25
N ALA A 23 0.53 -7.33 -9.03
CA ALA A 23 -0.92 -7.35 -9.08
C ALA A 23 -1.54 -6.41 -8.02
N LEU A 24 -1.07 -6.46 -6.78
CA LEU A 24 -1.53 -5.57 -5.72
C LEU A 24 -1.29 -4.09 -6.07
N MET A 25 -0.10 -3.75 -6.57
CA MET A 25 0.22 -2.39 -7.03
C MET A 25 -0.73 -1.91 -8.13
N ARG A 26 -1.06 -2.78 -9.10
CA ARG A 26 -2.03 -2.46 -10.15
C ARG A 26 -3.44 -2.29 -9.61
N SER A 27 -3.87 -3.12 -8.65
CA SER A 27 -5.18 -2.98 -8.03
C SER A 27 -5.29 -1.68 -7.22
N ILE A 28 -4.23 -1.26 -6.54
CA ILE A 28 -4.15 0.07 -5.88
C ILE A 28 -4.26 1.19 -6.92
N ALA A 29 -3.50 1.13 -8.02
CA ALA A 29 -3.55 2.14 -9.08
C ALA A 29 -4.94 2.22 -9.74
N ARG A 30 -5.62 1.09 -9.94
CA ARG A 30 -6.99 1.07 -10.47
C ARG A 30 -7.99 1.66 -9.49
N ALA A 31 -7.86 1.35 -8.21
CA ALA A 31 -8.71 1.90 -7.15
C ALA A 31 -8.54 3.43 -7.00
N ALA A 32 -7.34 3.93 -7.27
CA ALA A 32 -7.02 5.35 -7.26
C ALA A 32 -7.78 6.16 -8.33
N GLY A 33 -8.17 5.51 -9.43
CA GLY A 33 -8.79 6.16 -10.58
C GLY A 33 -7.78 6.88 -11.48
N GLU A 34 -8.25 7.86 -12.24
CA GLU A 34 -7.42 8.74 -13.06
C GLU A 34 -6.69 9.77 -12.18
N GLY A 35 -5.41 10.01 -12.44
CA GLY A 35 -4.67 11.11 -11.82
C GLY A 35 -3.23 10.78 -11.43
N ALA A 36 -2.58 11.76 -10.77
CA ALA A 36 -1.28 11.59 -10.15
C ALA A 36 -1.47 11.27 -8.66
N HIS A 37 -0.86 10.17 -8.22
CA HIS A 37 -1.04 9.67 -6.87
C HIS A 37 0.31 9.47 -6.19
N ARG A 38 0.44 10.02 -4.98
CA ARG A 38 1.56 9.77 -4.08
C ARG A 38 1.19 8.58 -3.19
N LEU A 39 1.95 7.51 -3.31
CA LEU A 39 1.78 6.27 -2.56
C LEU A 39 2.90 6.16 -1.53
N LEU A 40 2.54 6.13 -0.26
CA LEU A 40 3.43 5.79 0.84
C LEU A 40 3.11 4.37 1.32
N VAL A 41 4.13 3.55 1.49
CA VAL A 41 4.02 2.23 2.09
C VAL A 41 4.96 2.15 3.27
N VAL A 42 4.42 1.82 4.43
CA VAL A 42 5.18 1.55 5.66
C VAL A 42 4.96 0.09 6.01
N VAL A 43 6.04 -0.68 6.13
CA VAL A 43 6.01 -2.08 6.51
C VAL A 43 6.68 -2.28 7.85
N VAL A 44 6.00 -3.00 8.74
CA VAL A 44 6.50 -3.43 10.03
C VAL A 44 6.81 -4.92 9.96
N THR A 45 8.06 -5.28 10.25
CA THR A 45 8.53 -6.66 10.38
C THR A 45 9.14 -6.89 11.77
N LEU A 46 9.67 -8.09 12.00
CA LEU A 46 10.46 -8.38 13.20
C LEU A 46 11.81 -7.65 13.21
N ASP A 47 12.33 -7.29 12.03
CA ASP A 47 13.65 -6.65 11.87
C ASP A 47 13.57 -5.12 11.99
N GLY A 48 12.36 -4.54 11.92
CA GLY A 48 12.14 -3.11 12.11
C GLY A 48 10.98 -2.56 11.29
N VAL A 49 11.05 -1.26 11.04
CA VAL A 49 10.11 -0.51 10.20
C VAL A 49 10.84 -0.03 8.97
N ASP A 50 10.30 -0.34 7.81
CA ASP A 50 10.78 0.13 6.51
C ASP A 50 9.69 0.98 5.84
N GLU A 51 10.09 2.01 5.11
CA GLU A 51 9.16 2.88 4.38
C GLU A 51 9.64 3.16 2.96
N VAL A 52 8.69 3.38 2.06
CA VAL A 52 8.96 3.80 0.70
C VAL A 52 7.82 4.65 0.16
N GLU A 53 8.19 5.67 -0.57
CA GLU A 53 7.27 6.53 -1.29
C GLU A 53 7.50 6.44 -2.79
N CYS A 54 6.42 6.36 -3.56
CA CYS A 54 6.48 6.46 -5.01
C CYS A 54 5.28 7.24 -5.56
N THR A 55 5.47 7.85 -6.73
CA THR A 55 4.36 8.41 -7.52
C THR A 55 3.90 7.39 -8.53
N ILE A 56 2.58 7.21 -8.63
CA ILE A 56 1.94 6.40 -9.65
C ILE A 56 0.94 7.28 -10.42
N THR A 57 0.86 7.10 -11.73
CA THR A 57 -0.19 7.69 -12.55
C THR A 57 -1.23 6.60 -12.79
N GLY A 58 -2.47 6.85 -12.38
CA GLY A 58 -3.59 5.91 -12.55
C GLY A 58 -4.37 6.18 -13.82
N PRO A 59 -5.26 5.25 -14.25
CA PRO A 59 -5.59 3.99 -13.59
C PRO A 59 -4.68 2.82 -14.02
N VAL A 60 -3.68 3.09 -14.87
CA VAL A 60 -2.73 2.11 -15.39
C VAL A 60 -1.32 2.52 -14.99
N LEU A 61 -0.64 1.66 -14.23
CA LEU A 61 0.81 1.74 -14.10
C LEU A 61 1.41 1.54 -15.50
N GLU A 62 1.98 2.60 -16.06
CA GLU A 62 2.63 2.57 -17.38
C GLU A 62 3.59 1.37 -17.45
N GLU A 63 3.52 0.59 -18.54
CA GLU A 63 4.36 -0.60 -18.74
C GLU A 63 5.81 -0.27 -19.06
N GLU A 64 6.17 1.02 -19.17
CA GLU A 64 7.55 1.45 -19.23
C GLU A 64 8.34 0.97 -18.01
N THR A 65 9.66 0.86 -18.14
CA THR A 65 10.54 0.32 -17.10
C THR A 65 10.18 0.96 -15.76
N PRO A 66 9.60 0.21 -14.81
CA PRO A 66 9.05 0.82 -13.61
C PRO A 66 10.17 1.52 -12.87
N GLY A 67 9.92 2.77 -12.49
CA GLY A 67 10.89 3.56 -11.74
C GLY A 67 11.35 2.80 -10.49
N GLU A 68 12.59 3.05 -10.06
CA GLU A 68 13.20 2.37 -8.91
C GLU A 68 12.30 2.39 -7.66
N ALA A 69 11.58 3.51 -7.44
CA ALA A 69 10.62 3.65 -6.35
C ALA A 69 9.46 2.65 -6.44
N VAL A 70 8.87 2.43 -7.62
CA VAL A 70 7.78 1.45 -7.82
C VAL A 70 8.26 0.02 -7.55
N VAL A 71 9.48 -0.30 -7.99
CA VAL A 71 10.11 -1.61 -7.74
C VAL A 71 10.35 -1.82 -6.25
N LYS A 72 10.87 -0.80 -5.55
CA LYS A 72 11.04 -0.83 -4.09
C LYS A 72 9.71 -0.98 -3.37
N THR A 73 8.66 -0.29 -3.79
CA THR A 73 7.31 -0.44 -3.22
C THR A 73 6.78 -1.86 -3.38
N ALA A 74 6.92 -2.46 -4.56
CA ALA A 74 6.52 -3.86 -4.79
C ALA A 74 7.33 -4.86 -3.95
N ALA A 75 8.64 -4.61 -3.78
CA ALA A 75 9.51 -5.42 -2.93
C ALA A 75 9.14 -5.29 -1.45
N LEU A 76 8.80 -4.08 -0.99
CA LEU A 76 8.38 -3.84 0.37
C LEU A 76 7.06 -4.55 0.68
N LEU A 77 6.07 -4.44 -0.21
CA LEU A 77 4.83 -5.18 -0.10
C LEU A 77 5.04 -6.70 -0.08
N ALA A 78 6.05 -7.22 -0.80
CA ALA A 78 6.37 -8.65 -0.79
C ALA A 78 6.75 -9.17 0.60
N GLN A 79 7.32 -8.34 1.47
CA GLN A 79 7.65 -8.72 2.86
C GLN A 79 6.40 -9.07 3.68
N THR A 80 5.22 -8.59 3.29
CA THR A 80 3.96 -8.97 3.96
C THR A 80 3.62 -10.44 3.78
N ALA A 81 4.11 -11.09 2.72
CA ALA A 81 3.96 -12.52 2.48
C ALA A 81 4.78 -13.39 3.45
N THR A 82 5.78 -12.81 4.11
CA THR A 82 6.65 -13.50 5.09
C THR A 82 6.32 -13.14 6.54
N GLY A 83 5.20 -12.45 6.79
CA GLY A 83 4.71 -12.11 8.13
C GLY A 83 4.79 -10.63 8.49
N GLY A 84 5.23 -9.77 7.57
CA GLY A 84 5.14 -8.32 7.75
C GLY A 84 3.69 -7.81 7.67
N LEU A 85 3.44 -6.65 8.28
CA LEU A 85 2.21 -5.88 8.15
C LEU A 85 2.53 -4.55 7.49
N ALA A 86 1.81 -4.18 6.43
CA ALA A 86 1.96 -2.88 5.80
C ALA A 86 0.76 -1.98 6.06
N MET A 87 1.01 -0.69 6.17
CA MET A 87 0.04 0.35 5.92
C MET A 87 0.37 0.99 4.56
N VAL A 88 -0.64 1.12 3.72
CA VAL A 88 -0.54 1.75 2.41
C VAL A 88 -1.40 3.00 2.46
N VAL A 89 -0.81 4.17 2.26
CA VAL A 89 -1.50 5.46 2.21
C VAL A 89 -1.37 6.02 0.81
N LEU A 90 -2.50 6.30 0.18
CA LEU A 90 -2.55 6.86 -1.15
C LEU A 90 -3.17 8.26 -1.08
N ARG A 91 -2.41 9.24 -1.57
CA ARG A 91 -2.84 10.63 -1.70
C ARG A 91 -2.98 10.96 -3.19
N THR A 92 -4.18 11.30 -3.62
CA THR A 92 -4.48 11.69 -4.99
C THR A 92 -4.60 13.21 -5.08
N THR A 93 -3.84 13.80 -6.00
CA THR A 93 -4.01 15.21 -6.37
C THR A 93 -4.73 15.28 -7.72
N GLY A 94 -5.99 15.69 -7.71
CA GLY A 94 -6.71 16.03 -8.93
C GLY A 94 -6.21 17.37 -9.50
N LEU A 95 -6.41 17.58 -10.81
CA LEU A 95 -6.08 18.86 -11.46
C LEU A 95 -6.99 20.02 -10.96
N ASP A 96 -8.23 19.72 -10.60
CA ASP A 96 -9.24 20.70 -10.18
C ASP A 96 -9.95 20.36 -8.84
N ASP A 97 -9.63 19.22 -8.22
CA ASP A 97 -10.34 18.69 -7.05
C ASP A 97 -9.50 18.73 -5.76
N PRO A 98 -10.16 18.79 -4.57
CA PRO A 98 -9.48 18.65 -3.29
C PRO A 98 -8.71 17.34 -3.22
N VAL A 99 -7.57 17.38 -2.52
CA VAL A 99 -6.68 16.23 -2.33
C VAL A 99 -7.49 15.11 -1.66
N SER A 100 -7.54 13.92 -2.25
CA SER A 100 -8.18 12.78 -1.58
C SER A 100 -7.16 11.83 -0.98
N VAL A 101 -7.47 11.27 0.19
CA VAL A 101 -6.62 10.31 0.88
C VAL A 101 -7.42 9.07 1.25
N MET A 102 -6.87 7.91 0.90
CA MET A 102 -7.40 6.60 1.24
C MET A 102 -6.25 5.68 1.67
N SER A 103 -6.58 4.63 2.42
CA SER A 103 -5.57 3.71 2.94
C SER A 103 -6.02 2.25 2.98
N TRP A 104 -5.04 1.35 3.01
CA TRP A 104 -5.25 -0.08 3.19
C TRP A 104 -4.26 -0.64 4.21
N ALA A 105 -4.73 -1.58 5.02
CA ALA A 105 -3.86 -2.47 5.78
C ALA A 105 -3.55 -3.70 4.93
N VAL A 106 -2.26 -4.02 4.74
CA VAL A 106 -1.83 -5.16 3.91
C VAL A 106 -1.16 -6.21 4.77
N SER A 107 -1.60 -7.45 4.62
CA SER A 107 -1.02 -8.63 5.26
C SER A 107 -1.07 -9.79 4.29
N ASP A 108 0.00 -10.57 4.14
CA ASP A 108 0.11 -11.64 3.13
C ASP A 108 -0.35 -11.18 1.72
N LEU A 109 0.14 -10.02 1.29
CA LEU A 109 -0.19 -9.39 0.01
C LEU A 109 -1.70 -9.23 -0.24
N THR A 110 -2.50 -9.18 0.83
CA THR A 110 -3.94 -8.97 0.80
C THR A 110 -4.24 -7.63 1.47
N ALA A 111 -4.81 -6.71 0.70
CA ALA A 111 -5.20 -5.39 1.18
C ALA A 111 -6.61 -5.43 1.78
N ARG A 112 -6.75 -4.90 2.99
CA ARG A 112 -8.03 -4.64 3.65
C ARG A 112 -8.32 -3.15 3.56
N PRO A 113 -9.48 -2.75 3.01
CA PRO A 113 -9.84 -1.35 2.91
C PRO A 113 -10.00 -0.73 4.29
N ALA A 114 -9.47 0.48 4.46
CA ALA A 114 -9.69 1.30 5.64
C ALA A 114 -10.90 2.22 5.46
N THR A 115 -11.52 2.62 6.56
CA THR A 115 -12.53 3.69 6.56
C THR A 115 -11.89 5.06 6.35
N ALA A 116 -12.70 6.08 6.07
CA ALA A 116 -12.26 7.47 6.01
C ALA A 116 -11.56 7.92 7.31
N GLU A 117 -12.08 7.54 8.47
CA GLU A 117 -11.47 7.83 9.77
C GLU A 117 -10.10 7.16 9.94
N GLN A 118 -9.99 5.89 9.55
CA GLN A 118 -8.72 5.17 9.58
C GLN A 118 -7.72 5.77 8.60
N SER A 119 -8.17 6.24 7.44
CA SER A 119 -7.32 6.92 6.45
C SER A 119 -6.83 8.29 6.93
N ARG A 120 -7.66 9.01 7.71
CA ARG A 120 -7.24 10.23 8.42
C ARG A 120 -6.14 9.94 9.44
N ILE A 121 -6.33 8.92 10.29
CA ILE A 121 -5.33 8.52 11.28
C ILE A 121 -4.03 8.10 10.59
N ALA A 122 -4.12 7.27 9.53
CA ALA A 122 -2.98 6.83 8.75
C ALA A 122 -2.21 8.01 8.13
N HIS A 123 -2.93 9.01 7.61
CA HIS A 123 -2.34 10.24 7.07
C HIS A 123 -1.60 11.05 8.15
N CYS A 124 -2.24 11.25 9.32
CA CYS A 124 -1.62 11.98 10.42
C CYS A 124 -0.33 11.29 10.90
N ILE A 125 -0.35 9.95 11.03
CA ILE A 125 0.84 9.17 11.35
C ILE A 125 1.92 9.34 10.27
N SER A 126 1.54 9.25 8.99
CA SER A 126 2.52 9.35 7.88
C SER A 126 3.19 10.70 7.75
N GLU A 127 2.52 11.77 8.15
CA GLU A 127 3.02 13.14 8.05
C GLU A 127 3.57 13.66 9.39
N ASP A 128 3.65 12.80 10.42
CA ASP A 128 4.01 13.16 11.80
C ASP A 128 3.18 14.36 12.32
N ARG A 129 1.87 14.32 12.07
CA ARG A 129 0.90 15.36 12.43
C ARG A 129 0.03 14.92 13.60
N ASP A 130 -0.35 15.89 14.43
CA ASP A 130 -1.40 15.68 15.42
C ASP A 130 -2.72 15.36 14.70
N ASP A 131 -3.44 14.35 15.18
CA ASP A 131 -4.70 13.95 14.59
C ASP A 131 -5.85 14.90 14.95
N THR A 132 -5.62 15.85 15.86
CA THR A 132 -6.55 16.93 16.16
C THR A 132 -6.39 18.14 15.23
N ASP A 133 -5.31 18.20 14.46
CA ASP A 133 -5.05 19.32 13.55
C ASP A 133 -5.99 19.29 12.33
N PRO A 134 -6.57 20.44 11.95
CA PRO A 134 -7.35 20.52 10.72
C PRO A 134 -6.46 20.24 9.49
N ALA A 135 -7.01 19.51 8.54
CA ALA A 135 -6.39 19.22 7.24
C ALA A 135 -7.18 19.91 6.10
N PRO A 136 -7.14 21.26 6.02
CA PRO A 136 -7.94 21.99 5.03
C PRO A 136 -7.53 21.60 3.61
N GLY A 137 -8.53 21.36 2.75
CA GLY A 137 -8.31 20.95 1.35
C GLY A 137 -7.98 19.47 1.16
N ILE A 138 -8.03 18.66 2.22
CA ILE A 138 -7.90 17.20 2.17
C ILE A 138 -9.25 16.54 2.48
N THR A 139 -9.65 15.63 1.61
CA THR A 139 -10.84 14.78 1.77
C THR A 139 -10.40 13.36 2.07
N PHE A 140 -10.73 12.85 3.25
CA PHE A 140 -10.51 11.44 3.59
C PHE A 140 -11.68 10.59 3.12
N VAL A 141 -11.41 9.49 2.44
CA VAL A 141 -12.45 8.63 1.86
C VAL A 141 -12.29 7.18 2.29
N ASP A 142 -13.40 6.45 2.29
CA ASP A 142 -13.36 4.99 2.46
C ASP A 142 -12.61 4.37 1.30
N ALA A 143 -11.65 3.50 1.60
CA ALA A 143 -10.91 2.80 0.57
C ALA A 143 -11.80 1.70 -0.05
N PRO A 144 -11.78 1.52 -1.37
CA PRO A 144 -12.50 0.40 -1.99
C PRO A 144 -11.78 -0.93 -1.71
N ALA A 145 -12.54 -2.03 -1.75
CA ALA A 145 -11.95 -3.36 -1.82
C ALA A 145 -11.15 -3.51 -3.12
N LEU A 146 -9.94 -4.09 -3.02
CA LEU A 146 -9.09 -4.34 -4.18
C LEU A 146 -9.46 -5.69 -4.82
N ILE A 147 -9.56 -5.70 -6.15
CA ILE A 147 -9.86 -6.88 -6.99
C ILE A 147 -8.59 -7.40 -7.65
#